data_AF-A0AAN6YQ57-F1
#
_entry.id   AF-A0AAN6YQ57-F1
#
_cell.length_a   1.000
_cell.length_b   1.000
_cell.length_c   1.000
_cell.angle_alpha   90.00
_cell.angle_beta   90.00
_cell.angle_gamma   90.00
#
_symmetry.space_group_name_H-M   'P 1'
#
loop_
_entity.id
_entity.type
_entity.pdbx_description
1 polymer ?
#
loop_
_entity_poly.entity_id
_entity_poly.type
_entity_poly.pdbx_seq_one_letter_code
_entity_poly.pdbx_strand_id
1 'polypeptide(L)'
;MDIQSFQSFPHRTYTCWSYFAYWATAGICVTSWSLVSSIIGIGLSAGEPCDAVLVGSFFAALLGFMAGQCGRHHYLGFMMMSRAAFGLWGSYFSITICVFESLIFFGIQAYYGGQAVVVVLNAIFPQFLRLKNTLPKSAGITTQALLGFLIYFSSSPCTGSKKNNDPGELVKPSVSLAKVDRIFAMLASISSVAGAYTGGSVRVSDWTRYRKTMNAPVVPLITTMPVTITIGVLVGILVTSAGNSMYGEIIWIPLLLLQRLQETQYTAACRTGTFFAGLGLLSSQVFVNVTQNGFQQGMDIAAFLPRYFDIKRGAILVCIIGIVIQPWRFLSQAATFLPVLNSFGVFIAPMTGILCTDYWIVRRQRLIVADLYQPHGVYWFTFGINWRAMLAFCLGFWPSMPGFICAFTGDPVAEGWARIYQLTYFVGLMLGGGLYYVICKVWPMPGARENVLLNDETIEDVSDGASASLEAGETLL
;
A
#
# COMPACT_ATOMS: atom_id res chain seq x y z
N MET A 1 -23.17 -7.06 -17.97
CA MET A 1 -22.14 -6.07 -17.53
C MET A 1 -21.47 -5.64 -18.82
N ASP A 2 -21.57 -4.37 -19.20
CA ASP A 2 -21.36 -3.99 -20.60
C ASP A 2 -19.95 -4.23 -21.13
N ILE A 3 -19.88 -5.05 -22.17
CA ILE A 3 -18.68 -5.33 -22.97
C ILE A 3 -18.24 -4.05 -23.71
N GLN A 4 -19.18 -3.14 -24.00
CA GLN A 4 -18.93 -1.81 -24.56
C GLN A 4 -17.94 -0.95 -23.76
N SER A 5 -17.66 -1.29 -22.49
CA SER A 5 -16.63 -0.61 -21.69
C SER A 5 -15.19 -0.71 -22.25
N PHE A 6 -14.94 -1.58 -23.25
CA PHE A 6 -13.71 -1.59 -24.04
C PHE A 6 -13.73 -0.65 -25.27
N GLN A 7 -14.90 -0.28 -25.79
CA GLN A 7 -15.08 0.35 -27.11
C GLN A 7 -14.93 1.88 -27.15
N SER A 8 -14.12 2.48 -26.27
CA SER A 8 -13.66 3.86 -26.49
C SER A 8 -12.22 4.10 -26.01
N PHE A 9 -11.37 4.54 -26.94
CA PHE A 9 -9.92 4.70 -26.71
C PHE A 9 -9.44 6.06 -26.14
N PRO A 10 -10.23 7.15 -25.95
CA PRO A 10 -9.66 8.49 -25.72
C PRO A 10 -9.07 8.70 -24.31
N HIS A 11 -9.25 7.76 -23.38
CA HIS A 11 -8.84 7.91 -21.97
C HIS A 11 -7.42 7.40 -21.64
N ARG A 12 -6.65 6.95 -22.65
CA ARG A 12 -5.24 6.48 -22.52
C ARG A 12 -4.25 7.63 -22.29
N THR A 13 -4.37 8.31 -21.15
CA THR A 13 -3.64 9.56 -20.85
C THR A 13 -2.34 9.38 -20.06
N TYR A 14 -2.12 8.24 -19.39
CA TYR A 14 -1.02 8.11 -18.42
C TYR A 14 0.34 7.88 -19.09
N THR A 15 1.28 8.79 -18.81
CA THR A 15 2.64 8.79 -19.33
C THR A 15 3.64 8.26 -18.30
N CYS A 16 4.92 8.11 -18.69
CA CYS A 16 6.01 7.80 -17.76
C CYS A 16 6.03 8.75 -16.53
N TRP A 17 5.74 10.04 -16.74
CA TRP A 17 5.65 11.02 -15.67
C TRP A 17 4.45 10.78 -14.73
N SER A 18 3.33 10.27 -15.23
CA SER A 18 2.16 9.92 -14.41
C SER A 18 2.49 8.80 -13.42
N TYR A 19 3.18 7.74 -13.87
CA TYR A 19 3.61 6.65 -12.99
C TYR A 19 4.73 7.08 -12.03
N PHE A 20 5.65 7.93 -12.46
CA PHE A 20 6.66 8.52 -11.58
C PHE A 20 6.01 9.37 -10.47
N ALA A 21 5.09 10.28 -10.82
CA ALA A 21 4.43 11.14 -9.83
C ALA A 21 3.62 10.35 -8.78
N TYR A 22 2.92 9.29 -9.21
CA TYR A 22 2.19 8.37 -8.34
C TYR A 22 3.10 7.69 -7.31
N TRP A 23 4.22 7.09 -7.74
CA TRP A 23 5.17 6.41 -6.84
C TRP A 23 6.09 7.37 -6.07
N ALA A 24 6.33 8.58 -6.56
CA ALA A 24 6.99 9.63 -5.80
C ALA A 24 6.13 10.16 -4.65
N THR A 25 4.81 10.27 -4.88
CA THR A 25 3.82 10.59 -3.83
C THR A 25 3.81 9.51 -2.75
N ALA A 26 3.72 8.23 -3.13
CA ALA A 26 3.76 7.10 -2.18
C ALA A 26 5.07 7.04 -1.39
N GLY A 27 6.21 7.29 -2.03
CA GLY A 27 7.52 7.20 -1.40
C GLY A 27 7.88 8.38 -0.48
N ILE A 28 7.54 9.61 -0.85
CA ILE A 28 7.91 10.82 -0.09
C ILE A 28 6.71 11.27 0.77
N CYS A 29 6.40 10.46 1.80
CA CYS A 29 5.29 10.70 2.71
C CYS A 29 5.65 10.45 4.19
N VAL A 30 4.76 10.86 5.10
CA VAL A 30 4.94 10.70 6.56
C VAL A 30 4.99 9.22 6.96
N THR A 31 4.36 8.31 6.20
CA THR A 31 4.40 6.87 6.48
C THR A 31 5.80 6.30 6.25
N SER A 32 6.45 6.60 5.11
CA SER A 32 7.80 6.14 4.80
C SER A 32 8.80 6.56 5.88
N TRP A 33 8.71 7.83 6.31
CA TRP A 33 9.49 8.38 7.42
C TRP A 33 9.22 7.60 8.72
N SER A 34 7.96 7.57 9.15
CA SER A 34 7.59 7.07 10.49
C SER A 34 7.85 5.57 10.64
N LEU A 35 7.66 4.79 9.57
CA LEU A 35 8.04 3.37 9.49
C LEU A 35 9.49 3.18 9.91
N VAL A 36 10.43 3.92 9.31
CA VAL A 36 11.86 3.63 9.49
C VAL A 36 12.44 4.33 10.72
N SER A 37 11.93 5.51 11.07
CA SER A 37 12.22 6.14 12.36
C SER A 37 11.74 5.27 13.54
N SER A 38 10.69 4.46 13.37
CA SER A 38 10.28 3.47 14.40
C SER A 38 11.22 2.27 14.49
N ILE A 39 11.86 1.87 13.38
CA ILE A 39 12.83 0.76 13.32
C ILE A 39 14.14 1.11 14.05
N ILE A 40 14.55 2.38 14.09
CA ILE A 40 15.67 2.84 14.94
C ILE A 40 15.43 2.49 16.42
N GLY A 41 14.18 2.58 16.88
CA GLY A 41 13.78 2.24 18.25
C GLY A 41 14.00 0.77 18.65
N ILE A 42 14.26 -0.12 17.68
CA ILE A 42 14.56 -1.55 17.90
C ILE A 42 16.05 -1.76 18.21
N GLY A 43 16.91 -0.75 18.01
CA GLY A 43 18.35 -0.82 18.29
C GLY A 43 19.24 -1.13 17.09
N LEU A 44 18.71 -1.12 15.86
CA LEU A 44 19.52 -1.13 14.64
C LEU A 44 20.31 0.17 14.49
N SER A 45 21.53 0.11 13.95
CA SER A 45 22.34 1.29 13.65
C SER A 45 21.86 1.95 12.35
N ALA A 46 21.89 3.27 12.26
CA ALA A 46 21.12 4.04 11.28
C ALA A 46 21.36 3.73 9.78
N GLY A 47 22.44 3.03 9.41
CA GLY A 47 22.62 2.51 8.04
C GLY A 47 21.77 1.26 7.74
N GLU A 48 21.57 0.37 8.73
CA GLU A 48 20.87 -0.90 8.53
C GLU A 48 19.40 -0.73 8.14
N PRO A 49 18.62 0.22 8.71
CA PRO A 49 17.27 0.50 8.24
C PRO A 49 17.24 1.06 6.81
N CYS A 50 18.27 1.76 6.33
CA CYS A 50 18.35 2.19 4.93
C CYS A 50 18.49 0.99 3.98
N ASP A 51 19.37 0.05 4.31
CA ASP A 51 19.55 -1.18 3.52
C ASP A 51 18.25 -2.03 3.53
N ALA A 52 17.63 -2.17 4.70
CA ALA A 52 16.35 -2.88 4.84
C ALA A 52 15.26 -2.28 3.94
N VAL A 53 15.22 -0.95 3.86
CA VAL A 53 14.27 -0.18 3.07
C VAL A 53 14.53 -0.31 1.59
N LEU A 54 15.79 -0.16 1.14
CA LEU A 54 16.15 -0.27 -0.26
C LEU A 54 15.79 -1.67 -0.80
N VAL A 55 16.08 -2.72 -0.02
CA VAL A 55 15.73 -4.10 -0.37
C VAL A 55 14.22 -4.33 -0.35
N GLY A 56 13.51 -3.93 0.71
CA GLY A 56 12.07 -4.15 0.86
C GLY A 56 11.24 -3.40 -0.18
N SER A 57 11.60 -2.15 -0.46
CA SER A 57 10.97 -1.34 -1.51
C SER A 57 11.27 -1.88 -2.91
N PHE A 58 12.47 -2.41 -3.18
CA PHE A 58 12.79 -3.09 -4.44
C PHE A 58 11.95 -4.35 -4.64
N PHE A 59 11.74 -5.18 -3.61
CA PHE A 59 10.84 -6.34 -3.71
C PHE A 59 9.40 -5.95 -4.04
N ALA A 60 8.84 -4.95 -3.34
CA ALA A 60 7.49 -4.45 -3.65
C ALA A 60 7.41 -3.80 -5.05
N ALA A 61 8.46 -3.10 -5.50
CA ALA A 61 8.55 -2.52 -6.84
C ALA A 61 8.59 -3.59 -7.94
N LEU A 62 9.34 -4.68 -7.73
CA LEU A 62 9.37 -5.83 -8.62
C LEU A 62 8.00 -6.52 -8.73
N LEU A 63 7.31 -6.72 -7.60
CA LEU A 63 5.95 -7.29 -7.60
C LEU A 63 4.93 -6.33 -8.24
N GLY A 64 5.08 -5.02 -8.05
CA GLY A 64 4.30 -3.99 -8.76
C GLY A 64 4.51 -4.03 -10.26
N PHE A 65 5.76 -4.17 -10.72
CA PHE A 65 6.06 -4.42 -12.13
C PHE A 65 5.42 -5.72 -12.62
N MET A 66 5.46 -6.80 -11.84
CA MET A 66 4.88 -8.10 -12.20
C MET A 66 3.35 -8.07 -12.30
N ALA A 67 2.65 -7.45 -11.35
CA ALA A 67 1.19 -7.30 -11.35
C ALA A 67 0.72 -6.29 -12.42
N GLY A 68 1.45 -5.19 -12.59
CA GLY A 68 1.19 -4.18 -13.62
C GLY A 68 1.25 -4.71 -15.05
N GLN A 69 1.84 -5.89 -15.31
CA GLN A 69 1.82 -6.47 -16.66
C GLN A 69 0.42 -6.83 -17.15
N CYS A 70 -0.53 -7.20 -16.28
CA CYS A 70 -1.87 -7.56 -16.74
C CYS A 70 -2.62 -6.34 -17.29
N GLY A 71 -2.52 -5.20 -16.60
CA GLY A 71 -3.01 -3.91 -17.13
C GLY A 71 -2.19 -3.42 -18.33
N ARG A 72 -0.88 -3.70 -18.39
CA ARG A 72 0.02 -3.31 -19.49
C ARG A 72 -0.12 -4.18 -20.76
N HIS A 73 -0.72 -5.36 -20.70
CA HIS A 73 -0.97 -6.21 -21.87
C HIS A 73 -2.46 -6.26 -22.20
N HIS A 74 -3.28 -6.75 -21.26
CA HIS A 74 -4.71 -7.08 -21.50
C HIS A 74 -5.67 -5.93 -21.16
N TYR A 75 -5.15 -4.77 -20.76
CA TYR A 75 -5.95 -3.62 -20.27
C TYR A 75 -6.82 -3.93 -19.02
N LEU A 76 -6.51 -5.01 -18.32
CA LEU A 76 -7.27 -5.53 -17.18
C LEU A 76 -6.87 -4.89 -15.83
N GLY A 77 -7.86 -4.68 -14.97
CA GLY A 77 -7.70 -4.22 -13.58
C GLY A 77 -7.44 -5.35 -12.56
N PHE A 78 -7.24 -5.01 -11.29
CA PHE A 78 -6.88 -5.97 -10.22
C PHE A 78 -7.93 -7.07 -10.03
N MET A 79 -9.21 -6.69 -10.00
CA MET A 79 -10.35 -7.64 -9.93
C MET A 79 -10.23 -8.75 -10.99
N MET A 80 -9.75 -8.43 -12.20
CA MET A 80 -9.69 -9.39 -13.30
C MET A 80 -8.50 -10.36 -13.17
N MET A 81 -7.36 -9.93 -12.63
CA MET A 81 -6.31 -10.86 -12.17
C MET A 81 -6.81 -11.75 -11.03
N SER A 82 -7.57 -11.17 -10.10
CA SER A 82 -8.14 -11.91 -8.98
C SER A 82 -9.15 -12.97 -9.43
N ARG A 83 -10.02 -12.66 -10.40
CA ARG A 83 -10.89 -13.67 -11.05
C ARG A 83 -10.09 -14.77 -11.74
N ALA A 84 -9.00 -14.43 -12.43
CA ALA A 84 -8.16 -15.42 -13.09
C ALA A 84 -7.54 -16.44 -12.12
N ALA A 85 -7.10 -16.00 -10.94
CA ALA A 85 -6.45 -16.85 -9.94
C ALA A 85 -7.43 -17.49 -8.93
N PHE A 86 -8.36 -16.72 -8.35
CA PHE A 86 -9.27 -17.18 -7.29
C PHE A 86 -10.67 -17.58 -7.78
N GLY A 87 -11.06 -17.25 -9.02
CA GLY A 87 -12.38 -17.52 -9.58
C GLY A 87 -13.39 -16.38 -9.40
N LEU A 88 -14.53 -16.45 -10.09
CA LEU A 88 -15.54 -15.36 -10.11
C LEU A 88 -16.11 -14.97 -8.74
N TRP A 89 -16.37 -15.95 -7.85
CA TRP A 89 -16.78 -15.69 -6.46
C TRP A 89 -15.58 -15.65 -5.52
N GLY A 90 -14.50 -16.39 -5.81
CA GLY A 90 -13.28 -16.35 -5.00
C GLY A 90 -12.53 -15.02 -5.08
N SER A 91 -12.70 -14.22 -6.14
CA SER A 91 -12.03 -12.92 -6.29
C SER A 91 -12.45 -11.89 -5.25
N TYR A 92 -13.68 -11.98 -4.74
CA TYR A 92 -14.17 -11.12 -3.66
C TYR A 92 -13.32 -11.27 -2.39
N PHE A 93 -12.85 -12.48 -2.06
CA PHE A 93 -11.97 -12.73 -0.92
C PHE A 93 -10.67 -11.92 -0.99
N SER A 94 -9.99 -11.93 -2.13
CA SER A 94 -8.74 -11.17 -2.30
C SER A 94 -8.98 -9.66 -2.24
N ILE A 95 -10.11 -9.17 -2.77
CA ILE A 95 -10.48 -7.76 -2.69
C ILE A 95 -10.80 -7.35 -1.26
N THR A 96 -11.47 -8.18 -0.46
CA THR A 96 -11.70 -7.89 0.97
C THR A 96 -10.40 -7.71 1.74
N ILE A 97 -9.34 -8.48 1.44
CA ILE A 97 -8.01 -8.31 2.05
C ILE A 97 -7.41 -6.95 1.66
N CYS A 98 -7.37 -6.62 0.37
CA CYS A 98 -6.89 -5.31 -0.11
C CYS A 98 -7.67 -4.14 0.47
N VAL A 99 -9.00 -4.24 0.55
CA VAL A 99 -9.87 -3.22 1.15
C VAL A 99 -9.53 -3.05 2.63
N PHE A 100 -9.42 -4.13 3.41
CA PHE A 100 -9.13 -4.08 4.85
C PHE A 100 -7.79 -3.39 5.17
N GLU A 101 -6.72 -3.78 4.46
CA GLU A 101 -5.42 -3.09 4.52
C GLU A 101 -5.58 -1.59 4.25
N SER A 102 -6.30 -1.27 3.17
CA SER A 102 -6.49 0.10 2.71
C SER A 102 -7.34 0.94 3.67
N LEU A 103 -8.35 0.37 4.34
CA LEU A 103 -9.14 1.06 5.38
C LEU A 103 -8.21 1.61 6.48
N ILE A 104 -7.25 0.80 6.92
CA ILE A 104 -6.32 1.14 8.00
C ILE A 104 -5.29 2.18 7.50
N PHE A 105 -4.73 2.01 6.30
CA PHE A 105 -3.85 3.02 5.73
C PHE A 105 -4.57 4.36 5.49
N PHE A 106 -5.85 4.39 5.10
CA PHE A 106 -6.62 5.63 5.00
C PHE A 106 -6.66 6.35 6.35
N GLY A 107 -7.01 5.63 7.41
CA GLY A 107 -7.03 6.18 8.76
C GLY A 107 -5.67 6.72 9.20
N ILE A 108 -4.59 5.98 8.92
CA ILE A 108 -3.21 6.39 9.22
C ILE A 108 -2.84 7.70 8.48
N GLN A 109 -3.09 7.79 7.17
CA GLN A 109 -2.77 9.01 6.42
C GLN A 109 -3.65 10.20 6.87
N ALA A 110 -4.92 9.95 7.21
CA ALA A 110 -5.83 10.97 7.72
C ALA A 110 -5.38 11.51 9.08
N TYR A 111 -4.92 10.64 9.99
CA TYR A 111 -4.33 11.07 11.26
C TYR A 111 -3.10 11.96 11.04
N TYR A 112 -2.17 11.55 10.19
CA TYR A 112 -1.00 12.37 9.84
C TYR A 112 -1.41 13.71 9.19
N GLY A 113 -2.39 13.71 8.27
CA GLY A 113 -2.95 14.95 7.74
C GLY A 113 -3.48 15.89 8.83
N GLY A 114 -4.19 15.33 9.81
CA GLY A 114 -4.63 16.06 10.99
C GLY A 114 -3.50 16.66 11.83
N GLN A 115 -2.45 15.89 12.11
CA GLN A 115 -1.27 16.38 12.81
C GLN A 115 -0.54 17.49 12.03
N ALA A 116 -0.53 17.42 10.69
CA ALA A 116 0.04 18.48 9.86
C ALA A 116 -0.77 19.77 9.91
N VAL A 117 -2.11 19.68 10.00
CA VAL A 117 -2.96 20.86 10.28
C VAL A 117 -2.69 21.43 11.67
N VAL A 118 -2.46 20.61 12.71
CA VAL A 118 -2.08 21.14 14.03
C VAL A 118 -0.79 21.94 13.96
N VAL A 119 0.25 21.44 13.29
CA VAL A 119 1.51 22.16 13.07
C VAL A 119 1.27 23.52 12.39
N VAL A 120 0.46 23.55 11.33
CA VAL A 120 0.13 24.77 10.58
C VAL A 120 -0.69 25.76 11.44
N LEU A 121 -1.73 25.30 12.14
CA LEU A 121 -2.57 26.14 13.00
C LEU A 121 -1.81 26.68 14.22
N ASN A 122 -0.95 25.87 14.85
CA ASN A 122 -0.06 26.32 15.91
C ASN A 122 0.87 27.44 15.42
N ALA A 123 1.42 27.32 14.21
CA ALA A 123 2.30 28.33 13.65
C ALA A 123 1.57 29.66 13.38
N ILE A 124 0.34 29.62 12.85
CA ILE A 124 -0.47 30.82 12.60
C ILE A 124 -0.98 31.43 13.90
N PHE A 125 -1.60 30.63 14.78
CA PHE A 125 -2.42 31.07 15.91
C PHE A 125 -1.81 30.62 17.27
N PRO A 126 -1.10 31.51 18.01
CA PRO A 126 -0.56 31.20 19.34
C PRO A 126 -1.59 30.77 20.39
N GLN A 127 -2.86 31.07 20.16
CA GLN A 127 -3.98 30.65 21.01
C GLN A 127 -4.34 29.18 20.82
N PHE A 128 -4.17 28.63 19.60
CA PHE A 128 -4.46 27.22 19.31
C PHE A 128 -3.45 26.29 20.01
N LEU A 129 -2.18 26.70 20.10
CA LEU A 129 -1.13 26.02 20.87
C LEU A 129 -1.50 25.85 22.36
N ARG A 130 -2.29 26.78 22.91
CA ARG A 130 -2.69 26.82 24.33
C ARG A 130 -4.06 26.19 24.61
N LEU A 131 -4.68 25.54 23.62
CA LEU A 131 -6.03 25.01 23.74
C LEU A 131 -6.07 23.79 24.68
N LYS A 132 -6.64 23.99 25.88
CA LYS A 132 -6.74 22.95 26.92
C LYS A 132 -7.44 21.70 26.39
N ASN A 133 -6.81 20.53 26.58
CA ASN A 133 -7.41 19.25 26.22
C ASN A 133 -8.70 19.01 27.02
N THR A 134 -9.81 18.80 26.29
CA THR A 134 -11.14 18.48 26.82
C THR A 134 -11.47 16.99 26.72
N LEU A 135 -10.69 16.21 25.97
CA LEU A 135 -10.86 14.76 25.85
C LEU A 135 -10.26 14.03 27.06
N PRO A 136 -10.91 12.96 27.56
CA PRO A 136 -10.35 12.13 28.63
C PRO A 136 -9.11 11.38 28.14
N LYS A 137 -8.18 11.06 29.05
CA LYS A 137 -6.91 10.36 28.72
C LYS A 137 -7.13 9.01 27.99
N SER A 138 -8.28 8.37 28.19
CA SER A 138 -8.69 7.13 27.51
C SER A 138 -9.01 7.28 26.02
N ALA A 139 -9.12 8.50 25.48
CA ALA A 139 -9.39 8.75 24.06
C ALA A 139 -8.17 8.48 23.15
N GLY A 140 -6.95 8.50 23.70
CA GLY A 140 -5.70 8.31 22.94
C GLY A 140 -5.34 9.45 21.97
N ILE A 141 -6.01 10.61 22.08
CA ILE A 141 -5.83 11.78 21.21
C ILE A 141 -6.17 13.07 22.01
N THR A 142 -5.55 14.20 21.66
CA THR A 142 -5.85 15.51 22.27
C THR A 142 -6.91 16.27 21.47
N THR A 143 -7.59 17.24 22.11
CA THR A 143 -8.57 18.10 21.41
C THR A 143 -7.94 18.87 20.24
N GLN A 144 -6.68 19.33 20.34
CA GLN A 144 -5.94 19.93 19.23
C GLN A 144 -5.78 18.93 18.07
N ALA A 145 -5.29 17.73 18.35
CA ALA A 145 -5.11 16.66 17.36
C ALA A 145 -6.42 16.27 16.66
N LEU A 146 -7.53 16.20 17.40
CA LEU A 146 -8.85 15.92 16.83
C LEU A 146 -9.39 17.10 16.00
N LEU A 147 -9.18 18.35 16.43
CA LEU A 147 -9.57 19.53 15.65
C LEU A 147 -8.75 19.67 14.35
N GLY A 148 -7.43 19.43 14.39
CA GLY A 148 -6.59 19.40 13.20
C GLY A 148 -7.03 18.31 12.22
N PHE A 149 -7.35 17.12 12.73
CA PHE A 149 -7.90 15.99 11.95
C PHE A 149 -9.21 16.33 11.24
N LEU A 150 -10.10 17.10 11.88
CA LEU A 150 -11.36 17.55 11.26
C LEU A 150 -11.14 18.69 10.25
N ILE A 151 -10.23 19.62 10.52
CA ILE A 151 -9.92 20.76 9.62
C ILE A 151 -9.11 20.31 8.39
N TYR A 152 -8.32 19.22 8.51
CA TYR A 152 -7.67 18.54 7.38
C TYR A 152 -8.68 18.08 6.32
N PHE A 153 -9.86 17.62 6.77
CA PHE A 153 -10.90 17.05 5.93
C PHE A 153 -11.59 18.08 5.01
N SER A 154 -11.39 19.39 5.23
CA SER A 154 -12.18 20.46 4.62
C SER A 154 -11.40 21.51 3.79
N SER A 155 -10.09 21.33 3.53
CA SER A 155 -9.20 22.48 3.21
C SER A 155 -8.22 22.34 2.03
N SER A 156 -8.32 21.33 1.15
CA SER A 156 -7.32 21.09 0.08
C SER A 156 -7.58 21.90 -1.21
N PRO A 157 -6.64 22.80 -1.64
CA PRO A 157 -5.79 22.50 -2.82
C PRO A 157 -4.32 23.05 -2.80
N CYS A 158 -3.49 22.58 -3.75
CA CYS A 158 -2.08 22.87 -4.18
C CYS A 158 -1.44 24.26 -3.84
N THR A 159 -0.11 24.52 -3.76
CA THR A 159 1.23 23.83 -3.93
C THR A 159 2.36 24.79 -3.43
N GLY A 160 3.70 24.55 -3.39
CA GLY A 160 4.59 23.40 -3.67
C GLY A 160 6.08 23.81 -4.00
N SER A 161 7.02 22.85 -4.07
CA SER A 161 8.42 22.90 -4.65
C SER A 161 9.65 23.52 -3.90
N LYS A 162 10.57 22.63 -3.42
CA LYS A 162 12.08 22.71 -3.41
C LYS A 162 12.78 23.75 -2.47
N LYS A 163 14.07 23.65 -2.04
CA LYS A 163 15.23 22.76 -2.36
C LYS A 163 16.35 22.74 -1.26
N ASN A 164 17.25 21.72 -1.31
CA ASN A 164 18.68 21.65 -0.89
C ASN A 164 19.18 21.64 0.60
N ASN A 165 20.12 20.68 0.86
CA ASN A 165 21.36 20.66 1.70
C ASN A 165 21.36 21.15 3.17
N ASP A 166 22.19 20.62 4.09
CA ASP A 166 23.21 19.54 4.06
C ASP A 166 23.27 18.80 5.43
N PRO A 167 23.59 17.48 5.50
CA PRO A 167 23.55 16.72 6.75
C PRO A 167 24.93 16.56 7.42
N GLY A 168 25.03 16.97 8.69
CA GLY A 168 26.18 16.68 9.56
C GLY A 168 26.17 15.24 10.12
N GLU A 169 27.29 14.83 10.72
CA GLU A 169 27.46 13.52 11.37
C GLU A 169 26.46 13.29 12.51
N LEU A 170 25.99 12.03 12.69
CA LEU A 170 25.73 11.38 13.99
C LEU A 170 25.06 10.00 13.82
N VAL A 171 25.83 8.91 14.00
CA VAL A 171 25.30 7.54 14.09
C VAL A 171 26.07 6.70 15.13
N LYS A 172 25.39 6.33 16.23
CA LYS A 172 25.71 5.14 17.05
C LYS A 172 24.39 4.50 17.52
N PRO A 173 24.25 3.16 17.50
CA PRO A 173 23.03 2.50 17.98
C PRO A 173 22.88 2.66 19.49
N SER A 174 21.64 2.81 19.96
CA SER A 174 21.29 3.00 21.38
C SER A 174 21.20 1.69 22.19
N VAL A 175 21.20 0.53 21.53
CA VAL A 175 21.09 -0.80 22.16
C VAL A 175 22.05 -1.77 21.47
N SER A 176 22.65 -2.70 22.22
CA SER A 176 23.51 -3.76 21.66
C SER A 176 22.74 -5.08 21.51
N LEU A 177 22.24 -5.34 20.29
CA LEU A 177 21.62 -6.62 19.93
C LEU A 177 22.68 -7.71 19.69
N ALA A 178 22.35 -8.97 20.02
CA ALA A 178 23.17 -10.11 19.62
C ALA A 178 23.08 -10.34 18.10
N LYS A 179 24.11 -10.99 17.52
CA LYS A 179 24.26 -11.09 16.05
C LYS A 179 23.07 -11.75 15.35
N VAL A 180 22.45 -12.76 15.96
CA VAL A 180 21.31 -13.48 15.38
C VAL A 180 20.05 -12.62 15.39
N ASP A 181 19.71 -12.04 16.54
CA ASP A 181 18.53 -11.18 16.71
C ASP A 181 18.60 -9.95 15.80
N ARG A 182 19.80 -9.41 15.61
CA ARG A 182 20.08 -8.30 14.68
C ARG A 182 19.79 -8.66 13.21
N ILE A 183 20.12 -9.88 12.79
CA ILE A 183 19.77 -10.40 11.44
C ILE A 183 18.25 -10.58 11.32
N PHE A 184 17.59 -11.14 12.33
CA PHE A 184 16.14 -11.31 12.31
C PHE A 184 15.39 -9.97 12.37
N ALA A 185 15.88 -8.97 13.11
CA ALA A 185 15.35 -7.61 13.11
C ALA A 185 15.53 -6.90 11.76
N MET A 186 16.65 -7.12 11.07
CA MET A 186 16.88 -6.65 9.70
C MET A 186 15.85 -7.28 8.73
N LEU A 187 15.67 -8.61 8.77
CA LEU A 187 14.74 -9.31 7.89
C LEU A 187 13.26 -9.00 8.21
N ALA A 188 12.94 -8.73 9.48
CA ALA A 188 11.65 -8.16 9.90
C ALA A 188 11.44 -6.77 9.32
N SER A 189 12.44 -5.89 9.39
CA SER A 189 12.39 -4.53 8.82
C SER A 189 12.14 -4.54 7.31
N ILE A 190 12.83 -5.43 6.57
CA ILE A 190 12.60 -5.66 5.15
C ILE A 190 11.16 -6.15 4.90
N SER A 191 10.68 -7.09 5.72
CA SER A 191 9.31 -7.63 5.61
C SER A 191 8.23 -6.58 5.91
N SER A 192 8.46 -5.68 6.88
CA SER A 192 7.56 -4.56 7.19
C SER A 192 7.47 -3.58 6.03
N VAL A 193 8.60 -3.19 5.45
CA VAL A 193 8.64 -2.30 4.27
C VAL A 193 7.96 -2.96 3.09
N ALA A 194 8.37 -4.17 2.72
CA ALA A 194 7.82 -4.83 1.55
C ALA A 194 6.31 -5.10 1.70
N GLY A 195 5.86 -5.52 2.89
CA GLY A 195 4.44 -5.69 3.22
C GLY A 195 3.64 -4.39 3.08
N ALA A 196 4.13 -3.28 3.63
CA ALA A 196 3.42 -1.99 3.67
C ALA A 196 3.19 -1.32 2.29
N TYR A 197 3.99 -1.64 1.27
CA TYR A 197 3.79 -1.12 -0.09
C TYR A 197 3.15 -2.13 -1.05
N THR A 198 3.28 -3.45 -0.80
CA THR A 198 2.86 -4.48 -1.76
C THR A 198 1.35 -4.49 -2.03
N GLY A 199 0.50 -4.17 -1.06
CA GLY A 199 -0.94 -4.07 -1.29
C GLY A 199 -1.33 -2.92 -2.24
N GLY A 200 -0.52 -1.87 -2.32
CA GLY A 200 -0.60 -0.88 -3.40
C GLY A 200 -0.04 -1.42 -4.71
N SER A 201 1.14 -2.04 -4.66
CA SER A 201 1.84 -2.58 -5.83
C SER A 201 1.01 -3.60 -6.63
N VAL A 202 0.28 -4.51 -5.97
CA VAL A 202 -0.54 -5.54 -6.65
C VAL A 202 -1.73 -4.95 -7.42
N ARG A 203 -2.24 -3.79 -7.01
CA ARG A 203 -3.35 -3.09 -7.67
C ARG A 203 -2.91 -2.16 -8.81
N VAL A 204 -1.62 -2.10 -9.12
CA VAL A 204 -1.12 -1.20 -10.18
C VAL A 204 -1.56 -1.58 -11.60
N SER A 205 -2.16 -2.76 -11.78
CA SER A 205 -3.03 -3.13 -12.91
C SER A 205 -4.07 -2.05 -13.25
N ASP A 206 -4.73 -1.48 -12.23
CA ASP A 206 -5.83 -0.53 -12.43
C ASP A 206 -5.37 0.84 -12.95
N TRP A 207 -4.08 1.15 -12.79
CA TRP A 207 -3.44 2.34 -13.33
C TRP A 207 -2.76 2.05 -14.68
N THR A 208 -2.13 0.88 -14.83
CA THR A 208 -1.39 0.48 -16.05
C THR A 208 -2.28 0.20 -17.27
N ARG A 209 -3.56 -0.13 -17.06
CA ARG A 209 -4.57 -0.18 -18.15
C ARG A 209 -4.78 1.17 -18.85
N TYR A 210 -4.52 2.30 -18.18
CA TYR A 210 -4.70 3.65 -18.75
C TYR A 210 -3.42 4.23 -19.38
N ARG A 211 -2.38 3.42 -19.59
CA ARG A 211 -1.11 3.82 -20.22
C ARG A 211 -1.32 4.41 -21.62
N LYS A 212 -0.56 5.45 -21.95
CA LYS A 212 -0.48 6.01 -23.31
C LYS A 212 0.42 5.18 -24.24
N THR A 213 1.45 4.52 -23.71
CA THR A 213 2.35 3.64 -24.48
C THR A 213 2.75 2.40 -23.68
N MET A 214 3.14 1.33 -24.38
CA MET A 214 3.55 0.06 -23.76
C MET A 214 4.73 0.17 -22.79
N ASN A 215 5.62 1.16 -22.99
CA ASN A 215 6.82 1.34 -22.18
C ASN A 215 6.65 2.39 -21.06
N ALA A 216 5.57 3.19 -21.08
CA ALA A 216 5.33 4.25 -20.09
C ALA A 216 5.41 3.79 -18.62
N PRO A 217 4.82 2.65 -18.20
CA PRO A 217 4.92 2.23 -16.81
C PRO A 217 6.19 1.42 -16.47
N VAL A 218 6.93 0.92 -17.47
CA VAL A 218 7.98 -0.11 -17.28
C VAL A 218 9.09 0.35 -16.34
N VAL A 219 9.74 1.48 -16.65
CA VAL A 219 10.84 2.01 -15.81
C VAL A 219 10.30 2.55 -14.48
N PRO A 220 9.26 3.41 -14.44
CA PRO A 220 8.79 3.97 -13.19
C PRO A 220 8.36 2.96 -12.13
N LEU A 221 7.74 1.84 -12.52
CA LEU A 221 7.32 0.78 -11.59
C LEU A 221 8.50 0.15 -10.83
N ILE A 222 9.64 -0.04 -11.49
CA ILE A 222 10.82 -0.68 -10.91
C ILE A 222 11.68 0.34 -10.15
N THR A 223 11.90 1.52 -10.73
CA THR A 223 12.93 2.45 -10.22
C THR A 223 12.39 3.56 -9.31
N THR A 224 11.13 4.00 -9.46
CA THR A 224 10.65 5.17 -8.72
C THR A 224 10.53 4.86 -7.24
N MET A 225 9.75 3.82 -6.89
CA MET A 225 9.41 3.53 -5.51
C MET A 225 10.63 3.26 -4.61
N PRO A 226 11.67 2.50 -5.03
CA PRO A 226 12.85 2.31 -4.21
C PRO A 226 13.64 3.60 -4.01
N VAL A 227 13.79 4.42 -5.05
CA VAL A 227 14.49 5.71 -4.97
C VAL A 227 13.73 6.69 -4.06
N THR A 228 12.41 6.81 -4.22
CA THR A 228 11.61 7.82 -3.53
C THR A 228 11.36 7.48 -2.06
N ILE A 229 11.18 6.19 -1.72
CA ILE A 229 11.17 5.74 -0.32
C ILE A 229 12.55 5.96 0.30
N THR A 230 13.64 5.52 -0.32
CA THR A 230 15.00 5.67 0.24
C THR A 230 15.35 7.13 0.53
N ILE A 231 14.98 8.07 -0.37
CA ILE A 231 15.15 9.52 -0.13
C ILE A 231 14.33 10.00 1.07
N GLY A 232 13.03 9.65 1.15
CA GLY A 232 12.17 10.04 2.27
C GLY A 232 12.64 9.47 3.61
N VAL A 233 13.24 8.28 3.58
CA VAL A 233 13.77 7.57 4.74
C VAL A 233 15.09 8.14 5.23
N LEU A 234 16.03 8.47 4.34
CA LEU A 234 17.29 9.12 4.71
C LEU A 234 17.02 10.44 5.45
N VAL A 235 16.10 11.27 4.95
CA VAL A 235 15.67 12.50 5.63
C VAL A 235 15.06 12.19 7.00
N GLY A 236 14.22 11.16 7.10
CA GLY A 236 13.56 10.81 8.36
C GLY A 236 14.52 10.32 9.45
N ILE A 237 15.48 9.47 9.08
CA ILE A 237 16.53 8.97 9.96
C ILE A 237 17.39 10.12 10.50
N LEU A 238 17.85 11.01 9.61
CA LEU A 238 18.68 12.17 9.97
C LEU A 238 17.95 13.10 10.97
N VAL A 239 16.70 13.43 10.68
CA VAL A 239 15.92 14.37 11.50
C VAL A 239 15.46 13.74 12.82
N THR A 240 15.15 12.43 12.87
CA THR A 240 14.89 11.73 14.14
C THR A 240 16.16 11.59 14.99
N SER A 241 17.34 11.37 14.39
CA SER A 241 18.64 11.34 15.10
C SER A 241 18.97 12.72 15.71
N ALA A 242 18.78 13.79 14.93
CA ALA A 242 18.93 15.17 15.42
C ALA A 242 17.93 15.49 16.55
N GLY A 243 16.65 15.13 16.39
CA GLY A 243 15.62 15.31 17.43
C GLY A 243 15.96 14.61 18.75
N ASN A 244 16.43 13.36 18.68
CA ASN A 244 16.88 12.63 19.86
C ASN A 244 18.10 13.31 20.54
N SER A 245 19.02 13.87 19.74
CA SER A 245 20.17 14.62 20.24
C SER A 245 19.80 15.98 20.88
N MET A 246 18.67 16.58 20.46
CA MET A 246 18.15 17.84 21.01
C MET A 246 17.30 17.67 22.27
N TYR A 247 16.50 16.60 22.36
CA TYR A 247 15.48 16.44 23.40
C TYR A 247 15.69 15.24 24.33
N GLY A 248 16.60 14.32 24.00
CA GLY A 248 16.81 13.06 24.76
C GLY A 248 15.71 12.01 24.56
N GLU A 249 14.79 12.23 23.61
CA GLU A 249 13.65 11.37 23.32
C GLU A 249 13.52 11.09 21.81
N ILE A 250 13.24 9.82 21.44
CA ILE A 250 13.14 9.40 20.03
C ILE A 250 11.75 9.72 19.48
N ILE A 251 11.59 10.93 18.93
CA ILE A 251 10.36 11.34 18.24
C ILE A 251 10.41 10.84 16.79
N TRP A 252 9.72 9.73 16.53
CA TRP A 252 9.73 9.01 15.25
C TRP A 252 8.71 9.52 14.23
N ILE A 253 7.69 10.29 14.66
CA ILE A 253 6.72 10.94 13.75
C ILE A 253 7.15 12.41 13.53
N PRO A 254 7.41 12.86 12.28
CA PRO A 254 7.92 14.21 12.00
C PRO A 254 6.97 15.32 12.49
N LEU A 255 5.67 15.06 12.41
CA LEU A 255 4.64 16.03 12.76
C LEU A 255 4.52 16.26 14.28
N LEU A 256 4.94 15.29 15.09
CA LEU A 256 5.06 15.47 16.54
C LEU A 256 6.36 16.20 16.88
N LEU A 257 7.46 15.98 16.14
CA LEU A 257 8.71 16.70 16.30
C LEU A 257 8.55 18.21 15.98
N LEU A 258 7.79 18.55 14.94
CA LEU A 258 7.46 19.94 14.61
C LEU A 258 6.59 20.60 15.70
N GLN A 259 5.65 19.88 16.32
CA GLN A 259 4.89 20.38 17.48
C GLN A 259 5.79 20.57 18.71
N ARG A 260 6.69 19.62 19.00
CA ARG A 260 7.67 19.71 20.08
C ARG A 260 8.60 20.93 19.95
N LEU A 261 9.04 21.22 18.73
CA LEU A 261 9.83 22.43 18.42
C LEU A 261 9.01 23.71 18.68
N GLN A 262 7.72 23.73 18.33
CA GLN A 262 6.82 24.85 18.65
C GLN A 262 6.61 25.03 20.16
N GLU A 263 6.43 23.94 20.92
CA GLU A 263 6.30 23.99 22.39
C GLU A 263 7.55 24.53 23.08
N THR A 264 8.73 24.11 22.64
CA THR A 264 10.01 24.41 23.29
C THR A 264 10.63 25.74 22.85
N GLN A 265 10.46 26.16 21.60
CA GLN A 265 11.13 27.34 21.03
C GLN A 265 10.18 28.19 20.18
N TYR A 266 9.10 28.70 20.76
CA TYR A 266 8.04 29.46 20.07
C TYR A 266 8.45 30.87 19.56
N THR A 267 9.50 30.94 18.74
CA THR A 267 10.02 32.16 18.08
C THR A 267 9.34 32.41 16.73
N ALA A 268 9.46 33.64 16.20
CA ALA A 268 8.96 33.95 14.86
C ALA A 268 9.60 33.07 13.77
N ALA A 269 10.91 32.81 13.84
CA ALA A 269 11.61 31.93 12.90
C ALA A 269 11.13 30.48 12.99
N CYS A 270 10.95 29.93 14.21
CA CYS A 270 10.36 28.61 14.43
C CYS A 270 8.96 28.51 13.83
N ARG A 271 8.09 29.50 14.07
CA ARG A 271 6.73 29.51 13.50
C ARG A 271 6.75 29.50 11.98
N THR A 272 7.55 30.35 11.34
CA THR A 272 7.67 30.37 9.87
C THR A 272 8.22 29.05 9.31
N GLY A 273 9.28 28.48 9.90
CA GLY A 273 9.84 27.20 9.45
C GLY A 273 8.87 26.04 9.62
N THR A 274 8.22 25.94 10.79
CA THR A 274 7.23 24.88 11.07
C THR A 274 5.94 25.04 10.26
N PHE A 275 5.52 26.27 9.93
CA PHE A 275 4.43 26.51 8.98
C PHE A 275 4.71 25.89 7.61
N PHE A 276 5.86 26.21 7.00
CA PHE A 276 6.19 25.69 5.66
C PHE A 276 6.48 24.18 5.66
N ALA A 277 7.14 23.65 6.69
CA ALA A 277 7.34 22.21 6.86
C ALA A 277 6.00 21.47 7.05
N GLY A 278 5.12 22.01 7.91
CA GLY A 278 3.76 21.50 8.14
C GLY A 278 2.93 21.51 6.86
N LEU A 279 2.94 22.61 6.10
CA LEU A 279 2.22 22.74 4.82
C LEU A 279 2.74 21.78 3.74
N GLY A 280 4.06 21.54 3.69
CA GLY A 280 4.66 20.56 2.77
C GLY A 280 4.24 19.12 3.09
N LEU A 281 4.28 18.74 4.37
CA LEU A 281 3.84 17.42 4.83
C LEU A 281 2.32 17.25 4.68
N LEU A 282 1.53 18.28 5.01
CA LEU A 282 0.08 18.36 4.81
C LEU A 282 -0.27 18.03 3.35
N SER A 283 0.39 18.70 2.39
CA SER A 283 0.18 18.49 0.97
C SER A 283 0.50 17.06 0.53
N SER A 284 1.64 16.50 0.97
CA SER A 284 2.00 15.09 0.70
C SER A 284 0.91 14.14 1.20
N GLN A 285 0.43 14.32 2.44
CA GLN A 285 -0.62 13.48 3.01
C GLN A 285 -1.95 13.54 2.25
N VAL A 286 -2.34 14.71 1.71
CA VAL A 286 -3.51 14.82 0.81
C VAL A 286 -3.32 13.97 -0.43
N PHE A 287 -2.20 14.14 -1.14
CA PHE A 287 -1.95 13.43 -2.39
C PHE A 287 -1.86 11.91 -2.19
N VAL A 288 -1.20 11.44 -1.12
CA VAL A 288 -1.18 10.00 -0.77
C VAL A 288 -2.59 9.50 -0.49
N ASN A 289 -3.33 10.16 0.41
CA ASN A 289 -4.62 9.64 0.86
C ASN A 289 -5.70 9.67 -0.24
N VAL A 290 -5.61 10.62 -1.18
CA VAL A 290 -6.48 10.65 -2.36
C VAL A 290 -6.09 9.57 -3.38
N THR A 291 -4.80 9.43 -3.72
CA THR A 291 -4.35 8.57 -4.84
C THR A 291 -4.15 7.10 -4.47
N GLN A 292 -3.49 6.80 -3.35
CA GLN A 292 -3.16 5.44 -2.94
C GLN A 292 -4.33 4.76 -2.24
N ASN A 293 -5.07 5.52 -1.44
CA ASN A 293 -6.20 5.03 -0.66
C ASN A 293 -7.51 5.32 -1.41
N GLY A 294 -8.02 6.56 -1.36
CA GLY A 294 -9.39 6.91 -1.77
C GLY A 294 -9.79 6.42 -3.17
N PHE A 295 -9.04 6.80 -4.22
CA PHE A 295 -9.36 6.36 -5.59
C PHE A 295 -9.22 4.85 -5.80
N GLN A 296 -8.20 4.22 -5.21
CA GLN A 296 -7.93 2.80 -5.37
C GLN A 296 -8.98 1.93 -4.68
N GLN A 297 -9.32 2.27 -3.44
CA GLN A 297 -10.47 1.72 -2.71
C GLN A 297 -11.79 1.96 -3.44
N GLY A 298 -11.96 3.13 -4.05
CA GLY A 298 -13.13 3.43 -4.87
C GLY A 298 -13.27 2.45 -6.03
N MET A 299 -12.16 2.11 -6.71
CA MET A 299 -12.15 1.09 -7.76
C MET A 299 -12.41 -0.32 -7.20
N ASP A 300 -11.79 -0.70 -6.08
CA ASP A 300 -12.02 -1.99 -5.41
C ASP A 300 -13.49 -2.15 -4.99
N ILE A 301 -14.09 -1.17 -4.31
CA ILE A 301 -15.47 -1.20 -3.83
C ILE A 301 -16.48 -1.14 -4.99
N ALA A 302 -16.20 -0.37 -6.05
CA ALA A 302 -17.04 -0.37 -7.25
C ALA A 302 -16.96 -1.71 -8.02
N ALA A 303 -15.84 -2.42 -7.98
CA ALA A 303 -15.73 -3.79 -8.49
C ALA A 303 -16.39 -4.84 -7.56
N PHE A 304 -16.41 -4.58 -6.25
CA PHE A 304 -16.98 -5.44 -5.22
C PHE A 304 -18.52 -5.39 -5.21
N LEU A 305 -19.12 -4.18 -5.27
CA LEU A 305 -20.56 -3.95 -5.21
C LEU A 305 -21.04 -2.97 -6.30
N PRO A 306 -20.88 -3.31 -7.61
CA PRO A 306 -21.15 -2.42 -8.74
C PRO A 306 -22.61 -1.95 -8.87
N ARG A 307 -23.57 -2.63 -8.22
CA ARG A 307 -24.98 -2.20 -8.18
C ARG A 307 -25.26 -1.05 -7.20
N TYR A 308 -24.34 -0.77 -6.27
CA TYR A 308 -24.56 0.17 -5.17
C TYR A 308 -23.52 1.31 -5.14
N PHE A 309 -22.28 1.03 -5.55
CA PHE A 309 -21.16 1.96 -5.46
C PHE A 309 -20.53 2.26 -6.81
N ASP A 310 -20.48 3.55 -7.14
CA ASP A 310 -19.47 4.09 -8.06
C ASP A 310 -18.16 4.39 -7.30
N ILE A 311 -17.09 4.70 -8.02
CA ILE A 311 -15.75 4.95 -7.45
C ILE A 311 -15.76 6.07 -6.40
N LYS A 312 -16.57 7.11 -6.58
CA LYS A 312 -16.65 8.24 -5.62
C LYS A 312 -17.40 7.83 -4.36
N ARG A 313 -18.51 7.10 -4.48
CA ARG A 313 -19.26 6.55 -3.34
C ARG A 313 -18.42 5.55 -2.54
N GLY A 314 -17.68 4.67 -3.24
CA GLY A 314 -16.77 3.71 -2.62
C GLY A 314 -15.65 4.39 -1.83
N ALA A 315 -15.03 5.42 -2.41
CA ALA A 315 -14.04 6.24 -1.71
C ALA A 315 -14.63 6.91 -0.46
N ILE A 316 -15.79 7.55 -0.56
CA ILE A 316 -16.47 8.22 0.57
C ILE A 316 -16.82 7.24 1.70
N LEU A 317 -17.27 6.02 1.37
CA LEU A 317 -17.54 4.97 2.36
C LEU A 317 -16.26 4.64 3.16
N VAL A 318 -15.13 4.46 2.48
CA VAL A 318 -13.86 4.22 3.16
C VAL A 318 -13.37 5.43 3.95
N CYS A 319 -13.56 6.66 3.46
CA CYS A 319 -13.25 7.86 4.22
C CYS A 319 -13.93 7.85 5.60
N ILE A 320 -15.20 7.44 5.65
CA ILE A 320 -15.97 7.35 6.90
C ILE A 320 -15.46 6.21 7.78
N ILE A 321 -15.28 5.01 7.23
CA ILE A 321 -14.84 3.82 8.01
C ILE A 321 -13.42 4.03 8.57
N GLY A 322 -12.49 4.60 7.80
CA GLY A 322 -11.12 4.91 8.22
C GLY A 322 -11.03 5.91 9.37
N ILE A 323 -12.06 6.75 9.57
CA ILE A 323 -12.20 7.60 10.77
C ILE A 323 -12.71 6.77 11.95
N VAL A 324 -13.77 5.97 11.75
CA VAL A 324 -14.44 5.17 12.79
C VAL A 324 -13.49 4.12 13.42
N ILE A 325 -12.49 3.64 12.67
CA ILE A 325 -11.46 2.70 13.14
C ILE A 325 -10.55 3.27 14.26
N GLN A 326 -10.57 4.58 14.54
CA GLN A 326 -9.71 5.25 15.54
C GLN A 326 -8.20 5.03 15.30
N PRO A 327 -7.68 5.34 14.09
CA PRO A 327 -6.32 4.98 13.63
C PRO A 327 -5.17 5.50 14.53
N TRP A 328 -5.40 6.56 15.29
CA TRP A 328 -4.45 7.09 16.29
C TRP A 328 -4.08 6.06 17.37
N ARG A 329 -4.92 5.04 17.63
CA ARG A 329 -4.59 3.94 18.55
C ARG A 329 -3.37 3.15 18.09
N PHE A 330 -3.28 2.81 16.79
CA PHE A 330 -2.15 2.07 16.23
C PHE A 330 -0.85 2.89 16.23
N LEU A 331 -0.98 4.22 16.10
CA LEU A 331 0.12 5.17 16.03
C LEU A 331 0.57 5.70 17.39
N SER A 332 -0.08 5.26 18.49
CA SER A 332 0.23 5.71 19.84
C SER A 332 1.60 5.26 20.35
N GLN A 333 2.11 4.11 19.88
CA GLN A 333 3.42 3.56 20.24
C GLN A 333 4.01 2.76 19.08
N ALA A 334 5.33 2.86 18.86
CA ALA A 334 6.04 2.11 17.83
C ALA A 334 5.87 0.57 17.97
N ALA A 335 5.81 0.09 19.21
CA ALA A 335 5.57 -1.32 19.55
C ALA A 335 4.20 -1.85 19.07
N THR A 336 3.20 -0.98 18.91
CA THR A 336 1.89 -1.33 18.33
C THR A 336 1.88 -1.18 16.81
N PHE A 337 2.58 -0.16 16.30
CA PHE A 337 2.58 0.19 14.88
C PHE A 337 3.22 -0.90 14.00
N LEU A 338 4.38 -1.43 14.39
CA LEU A 338 5.13 -2.40 13.58
C LEU A 338 4.42 -3.77 13.45
N PRO A 339 3.84 -4.38 14.52
CA PRO A 339 3.00 -5.57 14.38
C PRO A 339 1.79 -5.38 13.47
N VAL A 340 1.16 -4.18 13.49
CA VAL A 340 0.05 -3.85 12.58
C VAL A 340 0.52 -3.85 11.12
N LEU A 341 1.67 -3.24 10.79
CA LEU A 341 2.20 -3.29 9.43
C LEU A 341 2.62 -4.70 9.00
N ASN A 342 3.24 -5.48 9.90
CA ASN A 342 3.58 -6.87 9.64
C ASN A 342 2.34 -7.77 9.44
N SER A 343 1.19 -7.43 10.04
CA SER A 343 -0.07 -8.15 9.81
C SER A 343 -0.52 -8.12 8.35
N PHE A 344 -0.26 -7.03 7.62
CA PHE A 344 -0.53 -6.96 6.17
C PHE A 344 0.36 -7.94 5.40
N GLY A 345 1.64 -8.07 5.81
CA GLY A 345 2.57 -9.06 5.28
C GLY A 345 2.11 -10.51 5.45
N VAL A 346 1.35 -10.84 6.51
CA VAL A 346 0.80 -12.19 6.73
C VAL A 346 -0.19 -12.59 5.63
N PHE A 347 -1.10 -11.70 5.24
CA PHE A 347 -2.18 -12.02 4.31
C PHE A 347 -1.91 -11.59 2.86
N ILE A 348 -1.28 -10.44 2.63
CA ILE A 348 -1.05 -9.92 1.29
C ILE A 348 0.09 -10.66 0.58
N ALA A 349 1.14 -11.10 1.28
CA ALA A 349 2.25 -11.81 0.65
C ALA A 349 1.82 -13.14 -0.02
N PRO A 350 1.10 -14.07 0.63
CA PRO A 350 0.65 -15.31 -0.02
C PRO A 350 -0.36 -15.05 -1.14
N MET A 351 -1.29 -14.10 -0.97
CA MET A 351 -2.19 -13.66 -2.03
C MET A 351 -1.41 -13.15 -3.26
N THR A 352 -0.38 -12.34 -3.05
CA THR A 352 0.48 -11.81 -4.11
C THR A 352 1.27 -12.92 -4.80
N GLY A 353 1.80 -13.87 -4.03
CA GLY A 353 2.52 -15.04 -4.55
C GLY A 353 1.64 -15.86 -5.49
N ILE A 354 0.37 -16.09 -5.11
CA ILE A 354 -0.63 -16.76 -5.95
C ILE A 354 -0.88 -15.98 -7.24
N LEU A 355 -1.24 -14.69 -7.14
CA LEU A 355 -1.56 -13.83 -8.31
C LEU A 355 -0.42 -13.75 -9.31
N CYS A 356 0.81 -13.53 -8.83
CA CYS A 356 2.00 -13.47 -9.68
C CYS A 356 2.31 -14.83 -10.31
N THR A 357 2.16 -15.93 -9.57
CA THR A 357 2.38 -17.29 -10.08
C THR A 357 1.34 -17.70 -11.12
N ASP A 358 0.07 -17.36 -10.91
CA ASP A 358 -1.02 -17.63 -11.85
C ASP A 358 -0.73 -16.99 -13.21
N TYR A 359 -0.54 -15.67 -13.22
CA TYR A 359 -0.33 -14.91 -14.43
C TYR A 359 0.98 -15.28 -15.13
N TRP A 360 2.12 -15.30 -14.43
CA TRP A 360 3.42 -15.48 -15.07
C TRP A 360 3.80 -16.93 -15.36
N ILE A 361 3.52 -17.85 -14.44
CA ILE A 361 4.08 -19.22 -14.47
C ILE A 361 3.05 -20.22 -14.99
N VAL A 362 1.82 -20.20 -14.47
CA VAL A 362 0.79 -21.18 -14.82
C VAL A 362 0.13 -20.83 -16.16
N ARG A 363 -0.28 -19.57 -16.35
CA ARG A 363 -0.96 -19.08 -17.57
C ARG A 363 -0.03 -18.41 -18.58
N ARG A 364 1.25 -18.19 -18.24
CA ARG A 364 2.28 -17.61 -19.12
C ARG A 364 1.85 -16.31 -19.83
N GLN A 365 1.26 -15.41 -19.05
CA GLN A 365 0.68 -14.12 -19.46
C GLN A 365 -0.51 -14.21 -20.43
N ARG A 366 -1.13 -15.37 -20.63
CA ARG A 366 -2.25 -15.56 -21.57
C ARG A 366 -3.58 -15.73 -20.83
N LEU A 367 -4.52 -14.81 -21.06
CA LEU A 367 -5.84 -14.80 -20.44
C LEU A 367 -6.92 -14.80 -21.51
N ILE A 368 -7.90 -15.68 -21.40
CA ILE A 368 -9.17 -15.55 -22.12
C ILE A 368 -9.93 -14.42 -21.43
N VAL A 369 -10.27 -13.34 -22.14
CA VAL A 369 -10.89 -12.15 -21.51
C VAL A 369 -12.41 -12.28 -21.37
N ALA A 370 -13.11 -12.85 -22.34
CA ALA A 370 -14.57 -13.03 -22.31
C ALA A 370 -15.04 -13.77 -21.03
N ASP A 371 -14.41 -14.91 -20.73
CA ASP A 371 -14.68 -15.75 -19.57
C ASP A 371 -14.46 -15.05 -18.20
N LEU A 372 -13.73 -13.93 -18.14
CA LEU A 372 -13.60 -13.14 -16.90
C LEU A 372 -14.89 -12.38 -16.54
N TYR A 373 -15.85 -12.30 -17.47
CA TYR A 373 -17.14 -11.62 -17.32
C TYR A 373 -18.33 -12.59 -17.35
N GLN A 374 -18.19 -13.77 -17.97
CA GLN A 374 -19.27 -14.75 -18.12
C GLN A 374 -19.36 -15.72 -16.93
N PRO A 375 -20.55 -15.92 -16.33
CA PRO A 375 -20.76 -17.05 -15.41
C PRO A 375 -20.64 -18.37 -16.18
N HIS A 376 -20.00 -19.37 -15.56
CA HIS A 376 -19.68 -20.69 -16.16
C HIS A 376 -18.54 -20.73 -17.21
N GLY A 377 -17.83 -19.63 -17.47
CA GLY A 377 -16.56 -19.66 -18.23
C GLY A 377 -15.42 -20.38 -17.47
N VAL A 378 -14.21 -20.47 -18.06
CA VAL A 378 -13.08 -21.26 -17.51
C VAL A 378 -12.65 -20.85 -16.09
N TYR A 379 -12.94 -19.63 -15.65
CA TYR A 379 -12.67 -19.14 -14.30
C TYR A 379 -13.82 -19.33 -13.30
N TRP A 380 -14.86 -20.09 -13.67
CA TRP A 380 -15.91 -20.51 -12.74
C TRP A 380 -15.43 -21.61 -11.79
N PHE A 381 -14.45 -22.43 -12.18
CA PHE A 381 -13.88 -23.49 -11.34
C PHE A 381 -14.95 -24.34 -10.62
N THR A 382 -14.92 -24.39 -9.29
CA THR A 382 -15.86 -25.14 -8.45
C THR A 382 -16.77 -24.14 -7.72
N PHE A 383 -18.02 -24.01 -8.17
CA PHE A 383 -19.00 -23.04 -7.64
C PHE A 383 -18.48 -21.58 -7.59
N GLY A 384 -17.73 -21.15 -8.61
CA GLY A 384 -17.10 -19.82 -8.69
C GLY A 384 -15.80 -19.65 -7.90
N ILE A 385 -15.30 -20.70 -7.23
CA ILE A 385 -14.11 -20.62 -6.37
C ILE A 385 -13.01 -21.56 -6.89
N ASN A 386 -11.79 -21.03 -7.05
CA ASN A 386 -10.61 -21.85 -7.27
C ASN A 386 -10.08 -22.40 -5.95
N TRP A 387 -10.44 -23.64 -5.62
CA TRP A 387 -9.97 -24.29 -4.40
C TRP A 387 -8.44 -24.40 -4.31
N ARG A 388 -7.72 -24.47 -5.46
CA ARG A 388 -6.23 -24.50 -5.46
C ARG A 388 -5.65 -23.22 -4.86
N ALA A 389 -6.20 -22.07 -5.26
CA ALA A 389 -5.75 -20.76 -4.77
C ALA A 389 -6.11 -20.57 -3.29
N MET A 390 -7.31 -20.98 -2.88
CA MET A 390 -7.73 -20.88 -1.48
C MET A 390 -6.91 -21.79 -0.55
N LEU A 391 -6.59 -23.02 -0.99
CA LEU A 391 -5.73 -23.93 -0.24
C LEU A 391 -4.28 -23.42 -0.14
N ALA A 392 -3.71 -22.95 -1.26
CA ALA A 392 -2.38 -22.34 -1.28
C ALA A 392 -2.29 -21.09 -0.39
N PHE A 393 -3.36 -20.29 -0.34
CA PHE A 393 -3.45 -19.13 0.54
C PHE A 393 -3.41 -19.57 2.02
N CYS A 394 -4.31 -20.47 2.42
CA CYS A 394 -4.41 -20.94 3.80
C CYS A 394 -3.10 -21.56 4.30
N LEU A 395 -2.48 -22.42 3.50
CA LEU A 395 -1.18 -23.03 3.83
C LEU A 395 -0.02 -22.01 3.78
N GLY A 396 -0.16 -20.92 3.02
CA GLY A 396 0.84 -19.85 2.90
C GLY A 396 0.88 -18.88 4.08
N PHE A 397 -0.28 -18.49 4.64
CA PHE A 397 -0.33 -17.57 5.80
C PHE A 397 -0.23 -18.29 7.15
N TRP A 398 -0.70 -19.55 7.23
CA TRP A 398 -0.79 -20.30 8.49
C TRP A 398 0.52 -20.34 9.32
N PRO A 399 1.72 -20.56 8.74
CA PRO A 399 2.96 -20.62 9.54
C PRO A 399 3.29 -19.34 10.32
N SER A 400 2.81 -18.19 9.86
CA SER A 400 3.02 -16.91 10.55
C SER A 400 2.03 -16.66 11.69
N MET A 401 0.91 -17.40 11.77
CA MET A 401 -0.17 -17.13 12.71
C MET A 401 0.24 -17.20 14.19
N PRO A 402 1.04 -18.17 14.67
CA PRO A 402 1.38 -18.22 16.10
C PRO A 402 2.27 -17.05 16.52
N GLY A 403 3.23 -16.64 15.67
CA GLY A 403 4.06 -15.46 15.92
C GLY A 403 3.27 -14.15 15.81
N PHE A 404 2.31 -14.07 14.88
CA PHE A 404 1.38 -12.95 14.78
C PHE A 404 0.49 -12.81 16.02
N ILE A 405 -0.08 -13.90 16.54
CA ILE A 405 -0.89 -13.88 17.78
C ILE A 405 -0.05 -13.39 18.97
N CYS A 406 1.15 -13.97 19.16
CA CYS A 406 2.09 -13.55 20.20
C CYS A 406 2.39 -12.05 20.15
N ALA A 407 2.56 -11.46 18.95
CA ALA A 407 2.83 -10.03 18.78
C ALA A 407 1.68 -9.09 19.21
N PHE A 408 0.47 -9.62 19.46
CA PHE A 408 -0.69 -8.83 19.92
C PHE A 408 -1.19 -9.22 21.32
N THR A 409 -1.04 -10.49 21.74
CA THR A 409 -1.46 -10.93 23.09
C THR A 409 -0.33 -10.89 24.12
N GLY A 410 0.93 -10.99 23.67
CA GLY A 410 2.09 -11.20 24.54
C GLY A 410 2.28 -12.65 25.00
N ASP A 411 1.43 -13.59 24.55
CA ASP A 411 1.55 -15.00 24.93
C ASP A 411 2.86 -15.60 24.36
N PRO A 412 3.63 -16.35 25.17
CA PRO A 412 4.91 -16.91 24.73
C PRO A 412 4.70 -18.06 23.73
N VAL A 413 5.31 -17.94 22.55
CA VAL A 413 5.41 -19.01 21.55
C VAL A 413 6.86 -19.46 21.39
N ALA A 414 7.06 -20.70 20.94
CA ALA A 414 8.40 -21.22 20.64
C ALA A 414 9.10 -20.33 19.59
N GLU A 415 10.39 -20.06 19.79
CA GLU A 415 11.15 -19.04 19.06
C GLU A 415 11.05 -19.14 17.53
N GLY A 416 10.99 -20.36 16.99
CA GLY A 416 10.80 -20.61 15.56
C GLY A 416 9.56 -19.93 14.98
N TRP A 417 8.44 -19.86 15.73
CA TRP A 417 7.22 -19.20 15.27
C TRP A 417 7.34 -17.67 15.26
N ALA A 418 8.00 -17.09 16.26
CA ALA A 418 8.31 -15.65 16.29
C ALA A 418 9.23 -15.28 15.12
N ARG A 419 10.25 -16.10 14.85
CA ARG A 419 11.16 -15.96 13.70
C ARG A 419 10.45 -16.14 12.35
N ILE A 420 9.47 -17.05 12.23
CA ILE A 420 8.66 -17.16 11.00
C ILE A 420 7.81 -15.90 10.78
N TYR A 421 7.20 -15.34 11.82
CA TYR A 421 6.44 -14.08 11.71
C TYR A 421 7.33 -12.89 11.32
N GLN A 422 8.56 -12.81 11.85
CA GLN A 422 9.57 -11.84 11.39
C GLN A 422 9.92 -12.00 9.90
N LEU A 423 9.80 -13.21 9.35
CA LEU A 423 10.01 -13.49 7.92
C LEU A 423 8.69 -13.55 7.11
N THR A 424 7.56 -13.12 7.69
CA THR A 424 6.22 -13.46 7.15
C THR A 424 5.99 -13.03 5.71
N TYR A 425 6.63 -11.95 5.26
CA TYR A 425 6.50 -11.50 3.88
C TYR A 425 7.16 -12.48 2.90
N PHE A 426 8.39 -12.89 3.18
CA PHE A 426 9.12 -13.86 2.37
C PHE A 426 8.50 -15.25 2.43
N VAL A 427 8.17 -15.71 3.63
CA VAL A 427 7.52 -17.02 3.87
C VAL A 427 6.17 -17.06 3.15
N GLY A 428 5.32 -16.06 3.36
CA GLY A 428 4.01 -15.96 2.73
C GLY A 428 4.10 -15.92 1.21
N LEU A 429 4.94 -15.05 0.63
CA LEU A 429 5.11 -14.93 -0.82
C LEU A 429 5.57 -16.24 -1.47
N MET A 430 6.60 -16.89 -0.90
CA MET A 430 7.18 -18.13 -1.44
C MET A 430 6.27 -19.34 -1.22
N LEU A 431 5.62 -19.48 -0.07
CA LEU A 431 4.68 -20.58 0.17
C LEU A 431 3.40 -20.40 -0.65
N GLY A 432 2.79 -19.22 -0.66
CA GLY A 432 1.57 -18.96 -1.44
C GLY A 432 1.78 -19.22 -2.93
N GLY A 433 2.83 -18.67 -3.53
CA GLY A 433 3.17 -18.93 -4.94
C GLY A 433 3.64 -20.36 -5.20
N GLY A 434 4.57 -20.87 -4.39
CA GLY A 434 5.16 -22.21 -4.56
C GLY A 434 4.15 -23.34 -4.40
N LEU A 435 3.30 -23.29 -3.37
CA LEU A 435 2.22 -24.26 -3.18
C LEU A 435 1.18 -24.14 -4.28
N TYR A 436 0.81 -22.93 -4.71
CA TYR A 436 -0.12 -22.77 -5.84
C TYR A 436 0.44 -23.38 -7.14
N TYR A 437 1.72 -23.16 -7.45
CA TYR A 437 2.37 -23.80 -8.59
C TYR A 437 2.35 -25.33 -8.49
N VAL A 438 2.67 -25.89 -7.33
CA VAL A 438 2.67 -27.36 -7.12
C VAL A 438 1.26 -27.93 -7.24
N ILE A 439 0.26 -27.32 -6.60
CA ILE A 439 -1.14 -27.76 -6.65
C ILE A 439 -1.68 -27.65 -8.09
N CYS A 440 -1.39 -26.56 -8.82
CA CYS A 440 -1.77 -26.41 -10.23
C CYS A 440 -0.98 -27.32 -11.19
N LYS A 441 0.17 -27.87 -10.78
CA LYS A 441 0.94 -28.87 -11.53
C LYS A 441 0.39 -30.30 -11.33
N VAL A 442 -0.10 -30.61 -10.14
CA VAL A 442 -0.76 -31.91 -9.83
C VAL A 442 -2.22 -31.93 -10.31
N TRP A 443 -2.94 -30.81 -10.18
CA TRP A 443 -4.33 -30.65 -10.65
C TRP A 443 -4.45 -29.48 -11.65
N PRO A 444 -4.05 -29.68 -12.92
CA PRO A 444 -4.08 -28.68 -13.98
C PRO A 444 -5.37 -27.85 -14.04
N MET A 445 -5.25 -26.56 -14.34
CA MET A 445 -6.39 -25.66 -14.48
C MET A 445 -7.01 -25.72 -15.88
N PRO A 446 -8.35 -25.60 -16.01
CA PRO A 446 -9.01 -25.33 -17.29
C PRO A 446 -8.48 -24.05 -17.94
N GLY A 447 -8.42 -24.00 -19.27
CA GLY A 447 -8.01 -22.79 -20.01
C GLY A 447 -6.64 -22.24 -19.58
N ALA A 448 -5.66 -23.13 -19.37
CA ALA A 448 -4.29 -22.75 -18.98
C ALA A 448 -3.26 -22.93 -20.13
N ARG A 449 -3.63 -23.57 -21.23
CA ARG A 449 -2.73 -23.90 -22.36
C ARG A 449 -3.26 -23.55 -23.75
N GLU A 450 -4.57 -23.38 -23.90
CA GLU A 450 -5.24 -23.11 -25.19
C GLU A 450 -5.28 -21.60 -25.55
N ASN A 451 -4.71 -20.76 -24.69
CA ASN A 451 -5.03 -19.34 -24.65
C ASN A 451 -4.30 -18.53 -25.74
N VAL A 452 -5.04 -17.62 -26.36
CA VAL A 452 -4.57 -16.53 -27.22
C VAL A 452 -3.89 -15.44 -26.37
N LEU A 453 -2.97 -14.69 -26.97
CA LEU A 453 -2.49 -13.41 -26.43
C LEU A 453 -3.27 -12.30 -27.13
N LEU A 454 -4.03 -11.49 -26.39
CA LEU A 454 -4.51 -10.22 -26.93
C LEU A 454 -3.32 -9.27 -27.05
N ASN A 455 -2.89 -9.03 -28.29
CA ASN A 455 -2.06 -7.90 -28.67
C ASN A 455 -2.96 -6.74 -29.13
N ASP A 456 -2.38 -5.56 -29.38
CA ASP A 456 -3.19 -4.41 -29.79
C ASP A 456 -3.92 -4.64 -31.13
N GLU A 457 -3.37 -5.45 -32.04
CA GLU A 457 -3.97 -5.86 -33.33
C GLU A 457 -5.25 -6.70 -33.13
N THR A 458 -5.19 -7.78 -32.34
CA THR A 458 -6.37 -8.62 -32.05
C THR A 458 -7.43 -7.92 -31.21
N ILE A 459 -7.13 -6.78 -30.59
CA ILE A 459 -8.14 -5.91 -29.95
C ILE A 459 -8.90 -5.09 -31.00
N GLU A 460 -8.25 -4.69 -32.10
CA GLU A 460 -8.92 -4.07 -33.24
C GLU A 460 -9.81 -5.10 -33.96
N ASP A 461 -9.28 -6.30 -34.28
CA ASP A 461 -10.06 -7.42 -34.87
C ASP A 461 -11.31 -7.77 -34.04
N VAL A 462 -11.18 -7.87 -32.70
CA VAL A 462 -12.31 -8.17 -31.80
C VAL A 462 -13.28 -7.00 -31.69
N SER A 463 -12.81 -5.75 -31.87
CA SER A 463 -13.70 -4.58 -31.87
C SER A 463 -14.55 -4.49 -33.14
N ASP A 464 -13.98 -4.87 -34.30
CA ASP A 464 -14.68 -4.94 -35.59
C ASP A 464 -15.59 -6.16 -35.69
N GLY A 465 -15.18 -7.31 -35.14
CA GLY A 465 -16.06 -8.46 -34.98
C GLY A 465 -17.26 -8.17 -34.05
N ALA A 466 -17.02 -7.43 -32.96
CA ALA A 466 -18.09 -7.04 -32.04
C ALA A 466 -19.06 -6.02 -32.65
N SER A 467 -18.57 -5.01 -33.38
CA SER A 467 -19.44 -4.05 -34.07
C SER A 467 -20.28 -4.73 -35.16
N ALA A 468 -19.68 -5.61 -35.97
CA ALA A 468 -20.41 -6.40 -36.96
C ALA A 468 -21.49 -7.30 -36.33
N SER A 469 -21.23 -7.92 -35.17
CA SER A 469 -22.24 -8.73 -34.47
C SER A 469 -23.42 -7.91 -33.93
N LEU A 470 -23.17 -6.66 -33.52
CA LEU A 470 -24.20 -5.71 -33.09
C LEU A 470 -25.03 -5.20 -34.27
N GLU A 471 -24.43 -4.97 -35.45
CA GLU A 471 -25.16 -4.63 -36.68
C GLU A 471 -25.97 -5.82 -37.22
N ALA A 472 -25.51 -7.06 -36.99
CA ALA A 472 -26.24 -8.29 -37.32
C ALA A 472 -27.43 -8.59 -36.39
N GLY A 473 -27.53 -7.91 -35.24
CA GLY A 473 -28.68 -8.00 -34.33
C GLY A 473 -28.71 -9.24 -33.42
N GLU A 474 -27.62 -10.01 -33.32
CA GLU A 474 -27.57 -11.19 -32.45
C GLU A 474 -27.58 -10.79 -30.96
N THR A 475 -28.70 -11.08 -30.29
CA THR A 475 -28.96 -10.60 -28.93
C THR A 475 -28.41 -11.56 -27.87
N LEU A 476 -27.18 -11.32 -27.42
CA LEU A 476 -26.56 -12.07 -26.31
C LEU A 476 -27.11 -11.60 -24.95
N LEU A 477 -27.63 -12.55 -24.16
CA LEU A 477 -28.23 -12.38 -22.83
C LEU A 477 -27.21 -12.55 -21.69
#